data_AF-A0A178ZRE9-F1
#
_entry.id   AF-A0A178ZRE9-F1
#
_cell.length_a   1.000
_cell.length_b   1.000
_cell.length_c   1.000
_cell.angle_alpha   90.00
_cell.angle_beta   90.00
_cell.angle_gamma   90.00
#
_symmetry.space_group_name_H-M   'P 1'
#
loop_
_entity.id
_entity.type
_entity.pdbx_description
1 polymer ?
#
loop_
_entity_poly.entity_id
_entity_poly.type
_entity_poly.pdbx_seq_one_letter_code
_entity_poly.pdbx_strand_id
1 'polypeptide(L)'
;MSRVVLATSITHGLVSVGHTVHGLNTFSLPAWTSLPALLRCYAKAGWYQGSVFFGIAALYTYQLSQRDPASWTAIDRAITGITAALYAASSAWYVAHGDRATGAVTGFGALMAALAWVQ
;
A
#
# COMPACT_ATOMS: atom_id res chain seq x y z
N MET A 1 20.68 -8.66 7.36
CA MET A 1 19.26 -8.29 7.59
C MET A 1 19.12 -6.78 7.52
N SER A 2 18.38 -6.23 6.56
CA SER A 2 18.20 -4.77 6.43
C SER A 2 17.08 -4.28 7.33
N ARG A 3 17.41 -3.37 8.25
CA ARG A 3 16.44 -2.73 9.16
C ARG A 3 15.45 -1.83 8.42
N VAL A 4 15.90 -1.15 7.35
CA VAL A 4 15.06 -0.27 6.52
C VAL A 4 13.98 -1.10 5.81
N VAL A 5 14.37 -2.23 5.24
CA VAL A 5 13.44 -3.11 4.51
C VAL A 5 12.47 -3.79 5.47
N LEU A 6 12.92 -4.16 6.68
CA LEU A 6 12.02 -4.66 7.73
C LEU A 6 11.01 -3.59 8.18
N ALA A 7 11.44 -2.35 8.40
CA ALA A 7 10.52 -1.25 8.73
C ALA A 7 9.52 -0.97 7.60
N THR A 8 9.96 -1.12 6.35
CA THR A 8 9.10 -1.01 5.16
C THR A 8 8.05 -2.12 5.11
N SER A 9 8.43 -3.36 5.44
CA SER A 9 7.51 -4.48 5.59
C SER A 9 6.43 -4.21 6.64
N ILE A 10 6.83 -3.75 7.83
CA ILE A 10 5.89 -3.37 8.90
C ILE A 10 4.97 -2.25 8.40
N THR A 11 5.49 -1.26 7.68
CA THR A 11 4.70 -0.17 7.10
C THR A 11 3.64 -0.70 6.14
N HIS A 12 3.99 -1.59 5.21
CA HIS A 12 3.01 -2.23 4.31
C HIS A 12 1.94 -3.01 5.07
N GLY A 13 2.33 -3.73 6.14
CA GLY A 13 1.40 -4.46 6.99
C GLY A 13 0.41 -3.53 7.68
N LEU A 14 0.90 -2.43 8.26
CA LEU A 14 0.05 -1.40 8.89
C LEU A 14 -0.87 -0.73 7.87
N VAL A 15 -0.37 -0.42 6.66
CA VAL A 15 -1.21 0.10 5.57
C VAL A 15 -2.26 -0.92 5.17
N SER A 16 -1.94 -2.20 5.04
CA SER A 16 -2.92 -3.26 4.68
C SER A 16 -4.08 -3.30 5.67
N VAL A 17 -3.78 -3.30 6.98
CA VAL A 17 -4.79 -3.28 8.03
C VAL A 17 -5.56 -1.96 8.02
N GLY A 18 -4.86 -0.83 8.01
CA GLY A 18 -5.46 0.51 8.00
C GLY A 18 -6.37 0.74 6.80
N HIS A 19 -5.94 0.32 5.61
CA HIS A 19 -6.73 0.37 4.38
C HIS A 19 -8.01 -0.48 4.51
N THR A 20 -7.91 -1.68 5.08
CA THR A 20 -9.07 -2.54 5.32
C THR A 20 -10.07 -1.88 6.27
N VAL A 21 -9.60 -1.36 7.40
CA VAL A 21 -10.45 -0.69 8.40
C VAL A 21 -11.09 0.58 7.80
N HIS A 22 -10.32 1.38 7.06
CA HIS A 22 -10.84 2.58 6.39
C HIS A 22 -11.93 2.23 5.37
N GLY A 23 -11.76 1.15 4.61
CA GLY A 23 -12.78 0.61 3.71
C GLY A 23 -14.05 0.25 4.47
N LEU A 24 -13.95 -0.55 5.54
CA LEU A 24 -15.11 -0.93 6.36
C LEU A 24 -15.88 0.30 6.88
N ASN A 25 -15.17 1.32 7.35
CA ASN A 25 -15.77 2.57 7.81
C ASN A 25 -16.43 3.36 6.68
N THR A 26 -15.79 3.44 5.51
CA THR A 26 -16.35 4.14 4.34
C THR A 26 -17.61 3.44 3.83
N PHE A 27 -17.58 2.12 3.80
CA PHE A 27 -18.66 1.29 3.26
C PHE A 27 -19.91 1.26 4.13
N SER A 28 -19.82 1.69 5.39
CA SER A 28 -20.95 1.81 6.31
C SER A 28 -21.66 3.17 6.22
N LEU A 29 -21.07 4.16 5.53
CA LEU A 29 -21.68 5.48 5.37
C LEU A 29 -22.95 5.43 4.50
N PRO A 30 -24.00 6.20 4.84
CA PRO A 30 -25.24 6.23 4.06
C PRO A 30 -25.03 6.62 2.58
N ALA A 31 -24.10 7.55 2.31
CA ALA A 31 -23.77 7.94 0.95
C ALA A 31 -23.21 6.75 0.14
N TRP A 32 -22.44 5.86 0.76
CA TRP A 32 -21.93 4.67 0.09
C TRP A 32 -23.06 3.67 -0.21
N THR A 33 -23.96 3.46 0.75
CA THR A 33 -25.09 2.54 0.55
C THR A 33 -26.11 3.06 -0.46
N SER A 34 -26.14 4.36 -0.75
CA SER A 34 -26.95 4.92 -1.83
C SER A 34 -26.41 4.67 -3.25
N LEU A 35 -25.16 4.21 -3.40
CA LEU A 35 -24.59 3.92 -4.72
C LEU A 35 -25.27 2.71 -5.38
N PRO A 36 -25.37 2.68 -6.73
CA PRO A 36 -25.81 1.50 -7.48
C PRO A 36 -25.04 0.24 -7.08
N ALA A 37 -25.74 -0.89 -6.99
CA ALA A 37 -25.19 -2.13 -6.48
C ALA A 37 -23.90 -2.57 -7.22
N LEU A 38 -23.88 -2.41 -8.54
CA LEU A 38 -22.72 -2.78 -9.35
C LEU A 38 -21.49 -1.87 -9.07
N LEU A 39 -21.69 -0.57 -8.89
CA LEU A 39 -20.61 0.35 -8.54
C LEU A 39 -20.04 0.04 -7.15
N ARG A 40 -20.90 -0.29 -6.18
CA ARG A 40 -20.45 -0.75 -4.86
C ARG A 40 -19.65 -2.04 -4.95
N CYS A 41 -20.05 -2.96 -5.83
CA CYS A 41 -19.34 -4.22 -6.06
C CYS A 41 -17.90 -3.97 -6.52
N TYR A 42 -17.72 -3.22 -7.61
CA TYR A 42 -16.39 -2.92 -8.15
C TYR A 42 -15.52 -2.18 -7.16
N ALA A 43 -16.07 -1.17 -6.49
CA ALA A 43 -15.29 -0.39 -5.54
C ALA A 43 -14.91 -1.20 -4.29
N LYS A 44 -15.82 -2.00 -3.71
CA LYS A 44 -15.50 -2.88 -2.57
C LYS A 44 -14.49 -3.97 -2.94
N ALA A 45 -14.68 -4.63 -4.08
CA ALA A 45 -13.78 -5.68 -4.54
C ALA A 45 -12.37 -5.13 -4.77
N GLY A 46 -12.25 -4.03 -5.52
CA GLY A 46 -10.96 -3.37 -5.76
C GLY A 46 -10.29 -2.89 -4.47
N TRP A 47 -11.07 -2.39 -3.52
CA TRP A 47 -10.54 -1.98 -2.22
C TRP A 47 -9.96 -3.14 -1.43
N TYR A 48 -10.67 -4.26 -1.31
CA TYR A 48 -10.15 -5.44 -0.61
C TYR A 48 -8.99 -6.11 -1.35
N GLN A 49 -8.99 -6.09 -2.68
CA GLN A 49 -7.82 -6.48 -3.47
C GLN A 49 -6.61 -5.62 -3.11
N GLY A 50 -6.77 -4.30 -3.01
CA GLY A 50 -5.72 -3.38 -2.55
C GLY A 50 -5.22 -3.70 -1.13
N SER A 51 -6.14 -3.96 -0.19
CA SER A 51 -5.79 -4.39 1.17
C SER A 51 -4.91 -5.64 1.18
N VAL A 52 -5.31 -6.69 0.46
CA VAL A 52 -4.55 -7.94 0.35
C VAL A 52 -3.22 -7.71 -0.36
N PHE A 53 -3.20 -6.89 -1.41
CA PHE A 53 -1.98 -6.53 -2.12
C PHE A 53 -0.94 -5.89 -1.20
N PHE A 54 -1.33 -4.95 -0.34
CA PHE A 54 -0.42 -4.39 0.65
C PHE A 54 0.08 -5.43 1.66
N GLY A 55 -0.75 -6.42 2.00
CA GLY A 55 -0.35 -7.56 2.83
C GLY A 55 0.70 -8.45 2.14
N ILE A 56 0.52 -8.72 0.84
CA ILE A 56 1.51 -9.43 0.02
C ILE A 56 2.82 -8.64 -0.03
N ALA A 57 2.75 -7.32 -0.25
CA ALA A 57 3.93 -6.46 -0.24
C ALA A 57 4.67 -6.50 1.12
N ALA A 58 3.92 -6.55 2.24
CA ALA A 58 4.50 -6.70 3.58
C ALA A 58 5.27 -8.02 3.72
N LEU A 59 4.67 -9.15 3.34
CA LEU A 59 5.31 -10.47 3.42
C LEU A 59 6.53 -10.56 2.49
N TYR A 60 6.40 -10.03 1.28
CA TYR A 60 7.47 -10.04 0.30
C TYR A 60 8.67 -9.21 0.77
N THR A 61 8.44 -7.98 1.23
CA THR A 61 9.51 -7.14 1.78
C THR A 61 10.07 -7.70 3.09
N TYR A 62 9.29 -8.41 3.91
CA TYR A 62 9.81 -9.16 5.05
C TYR A 62 10.84 -10.19 4.59
N GLN A 63 10.51 -10.99 3.57
CA GLN A 63 11.42 -11.96 2.96
C GLN A 63 12.71 -11.28 2.46
N LEU A 64 12.59 -10.11 1.82
CA LEU A 64 13.74 -9.35 1.30
C LEU A 64 14.62 -8.84 2.44
N SER A 65 14.02 -8.43 3.56
CA SER A 65 14.75 -7.92 4.71
C SER A 65 15.69 -8.95 5.34
N GLN A 66 15.43 -10.24 5.15
CA GLN A 66 16.26 -11.35 5.65
C GLN A 66 17.53 -11.58 4.82
N ARG A 67 17.61 -11.01 3.62
CA ARG A 67 18.75 -11.16 2.69
C ARG A 67 19.58 -9.88 2.63
N ASP A 68 20.81 -10.01 2.13
CA ASP A 68 21.63 -8.84 1.78
C ASP A 68 21.02 -8.15 0.54
N PRO A 69 20.73 -6.83 0.56
CA PRO A 69 20.28 -6.08 -0.62
C PRO A 69 21.17 -6.24 -1.87
N ALA A 70 22.48 -6.49 -1.69
CA ALA A 70 23.39 -6.78 -2.81
C ALA A 70 23.04 -8.09 -3.55
N SER A 71 22.32 -9.00 -2.90
CA SER A 71 21.85 -10.28 -3.48
C SER A 71 20.47 -10.21 -4.15
N TRP A 72 19.84 -9.03 -4.14
CA TRP A 72 18.52 -8.86 -4.74
C TRP A 72 18.60 -8.94 -6.26
N THR A 73 17.66 -9.67 -6.84
CA THR A 73 17.54 -9.78 -8.30
C THR A 73 16.99 -8.49 -8.90
N ALA A 74 17.11 -8.34 -10.23
CA ALA A 74 16.47 -7.24 -10.94
C ALA A 74 14.94 -7.23 -10.74
N ILE A 75 14.33 -8.42 -10.62
CA ILE A 75 12.90 -8.55 -10.34
C ILE A 75 12.56 -8.08 -8.93
N ASP A 76 13.42 -8.38 -7.94
CA ASP A 76 13.19 -7.90 -6.58
C ASP A 76 13.17 -6.37 -6.53
N ARG A 77 14.16 -5.75 -7.18
CA ARG A 77 14.24 -4.29 -7.30
C ARG A 77 13.07 -3.72 -8.09
N ALA A 78 12.63 -4.39 -9.15
CA ALA A 78 11.46 -3.97 -9.93
C ALA A 78 10.19 -3.99 -9.07
N ILE A 79 9.93 -5.06 -8.32
CA ILE A 79 8.76 -5.18 -7.44
C ILE A 79 8.75 -4.08 -6.37
N THR A 80 9.89 -3.83 -5.71
CA THR A 80 9.98 -2.74 -4.72
C THR A 80 9.78 -1.36 -5.38
N GLY A 81 10.35 -1.14 -6.56
CA GLY A 81 10.22 0.10 -7.32
C GLY A 81 8.78 0.38 -7.76
N ILE A 82 8.08 -0.60 -8.36
CA ILE A 82 6.67 -0.43 -8.75
C ILE A 82 5.76 -0.27 -7.54
N THR A 83 6.10 -0.89 -6.40
CA THR A 83 5.37 -0.68 -5.14
C THR A 83 5.53 0.77 -4.66
N ALA A 84 6.74 1.34 -4.71
CA ALA A 84 6.97 2.74 -4.39
C ALA A 84 6.19 3.68 -5.33
N ALA A 85 6.19 3.40 -6.63
CA ALA A 85 5.44 4.17 -7.62
C ALA A 85 3.92 4.09 -7.38
N LEU A 86 3.39 2.92 -7.06
CA LEU A 86 1.98 2.73 -6.71
C LEU A 86 1.57 3.61 -5.53
N TYR A 87 2.35 3.58 -4.45
CA TYR A 87 2.09 4.41 -3.28
C TYR A 87 2.16 5.91 -3.60
N ALA A 88 3.18 6.35 -4.35
CA ALA A 88 3.34 7.75 -4.73
C ALA A 88 2.18 8.25 -5.59
N ALA A 89 1.80 7.48 -6.62
CA ALA A 89 0.68 7.81 -7.49
C ALA A 89 -0.64 7.85 -6.71
N SER A 90 -0.87 6.87 -5.83
CA SER A 90 -2.07 6.82 -4.98
C SER A 90 -2.12 8.02 -4.03
N SER A 91 -0.99 8.37 -3.41
CA SER A 91 -0.87 9.55 -2.54
C SER A 91 -1.23 10.84 -3.27
N ALA A 92 -0.62 11.06 -4.43
CA ALA A 92 -0.92 12.22 -5.27
C ALA A 92 -2.40 12.26 -5.65
N TRP A 93 -2.99 11.11 -6.00
CA TRP A 93 -4.40 11.00 -6.34
C TRP A 93 -5.31 11.39 -5.17
N TYR A 94 -5.08 10.84 -3.97
CA TYR A 94 -5.86 11.18 -2.77
C TYR A 94 -5.77 12.65 -2.42
N VAL A 95 -4.57 13.24 -2.44
CA VAL A 95 -4.36 14.67 -2.16
C VAL A 95 -5.11 15.54 -3.18
N ALA A 96 -5.03 15.19 -4.47
CA ALA A 96 -5.71 15.93 -5.54
C ALA A 96 -7.24 15.89 -5.41
N HIS A 97 -7.81 14.85 -4.78
CA HIS A 97 -9.25 14.68 -4.57
C HIS A 97 -9.71 15.06 -3.15
N GLY A 98 -8.86 15.74 -2.37
CA GLY A 98 -9.21 16.30 -1.06
C GLY A 98 -9.00 15.38 0.13
N ASP A 99 -8.63 14.11 -0.08
CA ASP A 99 -8.29 13.17 1.00
C ASP A 99 -6.81 13.28 1.38
N ARG A 100 -6.47 14.36 2.08
CA ARG A 100 -5.09 14.63 2.49
C ARG A 100 -4.58 13.65 3.53
N ALA A 101 -5.45 13.09 4.37
CA ALA A 101 -5.05 12.16 5.42
C ALA A 101 -4.60 10.82 4.83
N THR A 102 -5.42 10.22 3.96
CA THR A 102 -5.03 9.00 3.24
C THR A 102 -3.86 9.27 2.31
N GLY A 103 -3.84 10.44 1.67
CA GLY A 103 -2.72 10.93 0.88
C GLY A 103 -1.40 10.95 1.66
N ALA A 104 -1.39 11.46 2.89
CA ALA A 104 -0.20 11.50 3.73
C ALA A 104 0.28 10.10 4.14
N VAL A 105 -0.64 9.22 4.57
CA VAL A 105 -0.30 7.84 4.98
C VAL A 105 0.27 7.04 3.80
N THR A 106 -0.36 7.14 2.63
CA THR A 106 0.14 6.48 1.40
C THR A 106 1.45 7.09 0.92
N GLY A 107 1.63 8.41 1.07
CA GLY A 107 2.89 9.09 0.76
C GLY A 107 4.04 8.63 1.66
N PHE A 108 3.77 8.41 2.95
CA PHE A 108 4.74 7.79 3.86
C PHE A 108 5.10 6.36 3.42
N GLY A 109 4.11 5.56 3.00
CA GLY A 109 4.34 4.26 2.37
C GLY A 109 5.24 4.34 1.13
N ALA A 110 5.05 5.36 0.29
CA ALA A 110 5.89 5.61 -0.88
C ALA A 110 7.34 5.89 -0.50
N LEU A 111 7.54 6.75 0.50
CA LEU A 111 8.87 7.07 1.02
C LEU A 111 9.57 5.83 1.56
N MET A 112 8.89 5.02 2.38
CA MET A 112 9.47 3.79 2.92
C MET A 112 9.83 2.79 1.82
N ALA A 113 8.94 2.58 0.85
CA ALA A 113 9.21 1.71 -0.30
C ALA A 113 10.37 2.22 -1.16
N ALA A 114 10.47 3.54 -1.38
CA ALA A 114 11.60 4.15 -2.10
C ALA A 114 12.92 3.98 -1.33
N LEU A 115 12.91 4.16 -0.01
CA LEU A 115 14.08 3.94 0.84
C LEU A 115 14.54 2.47 0.82
N ALA A 116 13.60 1.52 0.77
CA ALA A 116 13.91 0.11 0.59
C ALA A 116 14.48 -0.19 -0.80
N TRP A 117 13.98 0.47 -1.85
CA TRP A 117 14.39 0.26 -3.23
C TRP A 117 15.85 0.64 -3.50
N VAL A 118 16.34 1.68 -2.82
CA VAL A 118 17.72 2.19 -2.96
C VAL A 118 18.74 1.52 -2.04
N GLN A 119 18.34 0.48 -1.29
CA GLN A 119 19.27 -0.38 -0.55
C GLN A 119 20.08 -1.28 -1.51
#